data_AF-A0A535SPN8-F1
#
_entry.id   AF-A0A535SPN8-F1
#
_cell.length_a   1.000
_cell.length_b   1.000
_cell.length_c   1.000
_cell.angle_alpha   90.00
_cell.angle_beta   90.00
_cell.angle_gamma   90.00
#
_symmetry.space_group_name_H-M   'P 1'
#
loop_
_entity.id
_entity.type
_entity.pdbx_description
1 polymer ?
#
loop_
_entity_poly.entity_id
_entity_poly.type
_entity_poly.pdbx_seq_one_letter_code
_entity_poly.pdbx_strand_id
1 'polypeptide(L)'
;MLVFAQTYPDTTTADSISPDQLAAVLNGQYGIANAKAVTGIGDKAFEYTSTGAGGGGIVIFVFKANVVLLIAVSPTTSSSAVELLARTAVGRLK
;
A
#
# COMPACT_ATOMS: atom_id res chain seq x y z
N MET A 1 10.93 7.70 -1.61
CA MET A 1 10.27 6.50 -1.06
C MET A 1 9.68 6.85 0.30
N LEU A 2 8.41 6.51 0.53
CA LEU A 2 7.75 6.62 1.82
C LEU A 2 7.23 5.23 2.23
N VAL A 3 7.46 4.85 3.48
CA VAL A 3 6.84 3.67 4.10
C VAL A 3 6.16 4.12 5.37
N PHE A 4 4.88 3.78 5.51
CA PHE A 4 4.08 4.13 6.67
C PHE A 4 3.34 2.89 7.16
N ALA A 5 3.40 2.61 8.47
CA ALA A 5 2.71 1.49 9.08
C ALA A 5 1.78 2.00 10.18
N GLN A 6 0.53 1.56 10.16
CA GLN A 6 -0.45 1.85 11.19
C GLN A 6 -0.96 0.54 11.80
N THR A 7 -0.82 0.44 13.12
CA THR A 7 -1.38 -0.66 13.91
C THR A 7 -2.77 -0.26 14.42
N TYR A 8 -3.72 -1.19 14.33
CA TYR A 8 -5.07 -1.08 14.86
C TYR A 8 -5.25 -1.94 16.11
N PRO A 9 -6.28 -1.71 16.94
CA PRO A 9 -6.52 -2.50 18.14
C PRO A 9 -6.67 -4.00 17.89
N ASP A 10 -7.25 -4.38 16.75
CA ASP A 10 -7.46 -5.77 16.34
C ASP A 10 -7.52 -5.91 14.80
N THR A 11 -7.57 -7.16 14.34
CA THR A 11 -7.65 -7.52 12.91
C THR A 11 -8.95 -7.03 12.28
N THR A 12 -10.07 -7.14 13.01
CA THR A 12 -11.40 -6.70 12.53
C THR A 12 -11.43 -5.22 12.18
N THR A 13 -10.79 -4.40 13.01
CA THR A 13 -10.68 -2.96 12.81
C THR A 13 -9.81 -2.67 11.58
N ALA A 14 -8.64 -3.32 11.45
CA ALA A 14 -7.80 -3.19 10.26
C ALA A 14 -8.52 -3.65 8.97
N ASP A 15 -9.32 -4.72 9.06
CA ASP A 15 -10.08 -5.26 7.93
C ASP A 15 -11.20 -4.34 7.48
N SER A 16 -11.80 -3.58 8.40
CA SER A 16 -12.84 -2.59 8.09
C SER A 16 -12.34 -1.37 7.30
N ILE A 17 -11.02 -1.14 7.30
CA ILE A 17 -10.44 -0.01 6.59
C ILE A 17 -10.56 -0.21 5.07
N SER A 18 -11.19 0.76 4.43
CA SER A 18 -11.32 0.83 2.98
C SER A 18 -10.01 1.34 2.37
N PRO A 19 -9.35 0.54 1.51
CA PRO A 19 -8.18 0.98 0.74
C PRO A 19 -8.48 2.22 -0.10
N ASP A 20 -9.68 2.33 -0.65
CA ASP A 20 -10.08 3.47 -1.48
C ASP A 20 -10.24 4.77 -0.67
N GLN A 21 -10.70 4.68 0.58
CA GLN A 21 -10.72 5.84 1.48
C GLN A 21 -9.30 6.29 1.81
N LEU A 22 -8.37 5.36 2.07
CA LEU A 22 -6.96 5.70 2.29
C LEU A 22 -6.32 6.30 1.03
N ALA A 23 -6.60 5.73 -0.14
CA ALA A 23 -6.14 6.25 -1.42
C ALA A 23 -6.68 7.67 -1.69
N ALA A 24 -7.94 7.95 -1.36
CA ALA A 24 -8.54 9.26 -1.51
C ALA A 24 -7.85 10.33 -0.65
N VAL A 25 -7.51 10.01 0.60
CA VAL A 25 -6.76 10.92 1.51
C VAL A 25 -5.38 11.26 0.92
N LEU A 26 -4.72 10.27 0.32
CA LEU A 26 -3.36 10.42 -0.20
C LEU A 26 -3.31 10.90 -1.65
N ASN A 27 -4.46 10.94 -2.32
CA ASN A 27 -4.57 11.36 -3.72
C ASN A 27 -4.05 12.79 -3.91
N GLY A 28 -4.34 13.70 -2.98
CA GLY A 28 -3.85 15.08 -3.06
C GLY A 28 -2.33 15.22 -3.05
N GLN A 29 -1.62 14.23 -2.50
CA GLN A 29 -0.15 14.24 -2.40
C GLN A 29 0.53 13.38 -3.48
N TYR A 30 -0.08 12.26 -3.85
CA TYR A 30 0.54 11.26 -4.73
C TYR A 30 -0.16 11.09 -6.09
N GLY A 31 -1.33 11.70 -6.32
CA GLY A 31 -2.08 11.52 -7.56
C GLY A 31 -2.39 10.05 -7.82
N ILE A 32 -3.08 9.41 -6.87
CA ILE A 32 -3.32 7.96 -6.82
C ILE A 32 -4.50 7.58 -7.71
N ALA A 33 -4.30 6.59 -8.59
CA ALA A 33 -5.32 6.05 -9.49
C ALA A 33 -5.10 4.56 -9.78
N ASN A 34 -6.04 3.95 -10.51
CA ASN A 34 -5.93 2.57 -11.04
C ASN A 34 -5.71 1.50 -9.96
N ALA A 35 -6.64 1.40 -9.01
CA ALA A 35 -6.60 0.37 -7.97
C ALA A 35 -6.57 -1.04 -8.58
N LYS A 36 -5.63 -1.87 -8.14
CA LYS A 36 -5.46 -3.27 -8.54
C LYS A 36 -5.24 -4.11 -7.30
N ALA A 37 -6.08 -5.11 -7.08
CA ALA A 37 -5.83 -6.11 -6.04
C ALA A 37 -4.58 -6.94 -6.38
N VAL A 38 -3.72 -7.17 -5.39
CA VAL A 38 -2.50 -7.99 -5.52
C VAL A 38 -2.62 -9.19 -4.59
N THR A 39 -2.33 -10.38 -5.11
CA THR A 39 -2.43 -11.64 -4.37
C THR A 39 -1.08 -12.09 -3.81
N GLY A 40 -1.10 -12.91 -2.77
CA GLY A 40 0.12 -13.47 -2.17
C GLY A 40 0.96 -12.46 -1.36
N ILE A 41 0.36 -11.34 -0.95
CA ILE A 41 1.00 -10.33 -0.10
C ILE A 41 0.05 -9.98 1.04
N GLY A 42 0.50 -10.18 2.28
CA GLY A 42 -0.34 -9.95 3.45
C GLY A 42 -1.60 -10.82 3.44
N ASP A 43 -2.64 -10.34 4.11
CA ASP A 43 -3.99 -10.91 4.11
C ASP A 43 -4.84 -10.27 3.00
N LYS A 44 -4.62 -8.98 2.71
CA LYS A 44 -5.11 -8.28 1.52
C LYS A 44 -4.12 -7.21 1.07
N ALA A 45 -4.01 -6.96 -0.25
CA ALA A 45 -3.15 -5.90 -0.77
C ALA A 45 -3.75 -5.25 -2.03
N PHE A 46 -3.51 -3.94 -2.16
CA PHE A 46 -3.99 -3.12 -3.26
C PHE A 46 -2.89 -2.20 -3.75
N GLU A 47 -2.56 -2.32 -5.03
CA GLU A 47 -1.62 -1.48 -5.74
C GLU A 47 -2.36 -0.37 -6.48
N TYR A 48 -1.71 0.78 -6.57
CA TYR A 48 -2.18 1.95 -7.28
C TYR A 48 -1.02 2.59 -8.04
N THR A 49 -1.36 3.27 -9.14
CA THR A 49 -0.43 4.16 -9.84
C THR A 49 -0.41 5.53 -9.16
N SER A 50 0.76 6.11 -8.96
CA SER A 50 0.96 7.49 -8.47
C SER A 50 1.44 8.37 -9.62
N THR A 51 0.82 9.54 -9.78
CA THR A 51 1.15 10.53 -10.83
C THR A 51 1.68 11.86 -10.26
N GLY A 52 1.95 11.92 -8.95
CA GLY A 52 2.37 13.12 -8.25
C GLY A 52 3.73 13.71 -8.68
N ALA A 53 4.06 14.87 -8.12
CA ALA A 53 5.15 15.76 -8.54
C ALA A 53 6.57 15.15 -8.54
N GLY A 54 6.77 13.99 -7.92
CA GLY A 54 8.05 13.25 -7.91
C GLY A 54 8.30 12.35 -9.13
N GLY A 55 7.41 12.38 -10.13
CA GLY A 55 7.42 11.44 -11.25
C GLY A 55 6.58 10.20 -10.96
N GLY A 56 6.08 9.57 -12.03
CA GLY A 56 5.23 8.38 -11.95
C GLY A 56 5.79 7.31 -11.01
N GLY A 57 4.91 6.72 -10.21
CA GLY A 57 5.28 5.77 -9.16
C GLY A 57 4.21 4.74 -8.88
N ILE A 58 4.47 3.93 -7.87
CA ILE A 58 3.57 2.88 -7.41
C ILE A 58 3.36 3.03 -5.91
N VAL A 59 2.10 2.94 -5.50
CA VAL A 59 1.70 2.90 -4.09
C VAL A 59 1.04 1.54 -3.85
N ILE A 60 1.48 0.81 -2.82
CA ILE A 60 0.82 -0.41 -2.40
C ILE A 60 0.40 -0.30 -0.95
N PHE A 61 -0.86 -0.64 -0.70
CA PHE A 61 -1.37 -0.89 0.64
C PHE A 61 -1.37 -2.39 0.89
N VAL A 62 -0.85 -2.79 2.03
CA VAL A 62 -0.81 -4.19 2.47
C VAL A 62 -1.39 -4.27 3.86
N PHE A 63 -2.32 -5.17 4.06
CA PHE A 63 -2.92 -5.46 5.34
C PHE A 63 -2.37 -6.79 5.81
N LYS A 64 -1.87 -6.83 7.04
CA LYS A 64 -1.36 -8.05 7.67
C LYS A 64 -1.68 -8.00 9.16
N ALA A 65 -2.42 -8.99 9.65
CA ALA A 65 -2.92 -9.00 11.02
C ALA A 65 -3.67 -7.69 11.33
N ASN A 66 -3.31 -7.00 12.42
CA ASN A 66 -3.89 -5.70 12.79
C ASN A 66 -3.10 -4.51 12.22
N VAL A 67 -2.27 -4.71 11.20
CA VAL A 67 -1.39 -3.67 10.63
C VAL A 67 -1.77 -3.36 9.19
N VAL A 68 -1.82 -2.08 8.86
CA VAL A 68 -1.91 -1.56 7.48
C VAL A 68 -0.60 -0.87 7.14
N LEU A 69 0.06 -1.35 6.09
CA LEU A 69 1.31 -0.84 5.58
C LEU A 69 1.06 -0.13 4.24
N LEU A 70 1.46 1.12 4.14
CA LEU A 70 1.58 1.86 2.90
C LEU A 70 3.06 1.86 2.48
N ILE A 71 3.30 1.58 1.21
CA ILE A 71 4.60 1.76 0.58
C ILE A 71 4.40 2.55 -0.72
N ALA A 72 4.96 3.75 -0.77
CA ALA A 72 4.96 4.60 -1.96
C ALA A 72 6.40 4.74 -2.49
N VAL A 73 6.61 4.33 -3.75
CA VAL A 73 7.90 4.39 -4.43
C VAL A 73 7.75 5.25 -5.68
N SER A 74 8.56 6.30 -5.76
CA SER A 74 8.68 7.18 -6.92
C SER A 74 10.13 7.70 -7.03
N PRO A 75 10.66 7.88 -8.26
CA PRO A 75 10.07 7.43 -9.52
C PRO A 75 10.22 5.90 -9.69
N THR A 76 9.20 5.22 -10.20
CA THR A 76 9.28 3.81 -10.62
C THR A 76 8.09 3.42 -11.48
N THR A 77 8.29 2.45 -12.38
CA THR A 77 7.23 1.76 -13.10
C THR A 77 7.22 0.25 -12.80
N SER A 78 8.13 -0.22 -11.95
CA SER A 78 8.28 -1.65 -11.65
C SER A 78 7.37 -2.06 -10.50
N SER A 79 6.16 -2.52 -10.85
CA SER A 79 5.20 -3.12 -9.89
C SER A 79 5.82 -4.30 -9.15
N SER A 80 6.50 -5.20 -9.87
CA SER A 80 7.14 -6.38 -9.27
C SER A 80 8.17 -6.06 -8.18
N ALA A 81 8.93 -4.98 -8.32
CA ALA A 81 9.88 -4.54 -7.30
C ALA A 81 9.18 -4.04 -6.03
N VAL A 82 8.08 -3.28 -6.19
CA VAL A 82 7.29 -2.77 -5.06
C VAL A 82 6.52 -3.88 -4.36
N GLU A 83 5.96 -4.83 -5.11
CA GLU A 83 5.34 -6.05 -4.57
C GLU A 83 6.34 -6.93 -3.80
N LEU A 84 7.58 -7.07 -4.29
CA LEU A 84 8.61 -7.81 -3.59
C LEU A 84 8.96 -7.12 -2.26
N LEU A 85 9.16 -5.81 -2.28
CA LEU A 85 9.41 -5.01 -1.07
C LEU A 85 8.26 -5.18 -0.07
N ALA A 86 7.01 -5.13 -0.55
CA ALA A 86 5.82 -5.35 0.25
C ALA A 86 5.80 -6.73 0.91
N ARG A 87 6.05 -7.80 0.14
CA ARG A 87 6.17 -9.17 0.69
C ARG A 87 7.25 -9.29 1.75
N THR A 88 8.42 -8.70 1.49
CA THR A 88 9.52 -8.71 2.46
C THR A 88 9.16 -7.96 3.74
N ALA A 89 8.48 -6.82 3.63
CA ALA A 89 8.08 -6.02 4.78
C ALA A 89 7.07 -6.76 5.68
N VAL A 90 6.04 -7.36 5.09
CA VAL A 90 5.01 -8.06 5.89
C VAL A 90 5.39 -9.49 6.28
N GLY A 91 6.38 -10.10 5.63
CA GLY A 91 6.85 -11.45 5.98
C GLY A 91 7.43 -11.58 7.40
N ARG A 92 7.71 -10.46 8.07
CA ARG A 92 8.16 -10.43 9.47
C ARG A 92 7.05 -10.08 10.47
N LEU A 93 5.89 -9.66 9.99
CA LEU A 93 4.72 -9.38 10.81
C LEU A 93 3.95 -10.70 10.98
N LYS A 94 3.95 -11.23 12.21
CA LYS A 94 3.20 -12.44 12.57
C LYS A 94 1.77 -12.09 12.95
#